data_AF-A0A0D7AB15-F1
#
_entry.id   AF-A0A0D7AB15-F1
#
_cell.length_a   1.000
_cell.length_b   1.000
_cell.length_c   1.000
_cell.angle_alpha   90.00
_cell.angle_beta   90.00
_cell.angle_gamma   90.00
#
_symmetry.space_group_name_H-M   'P 1'
#
loop_
_entity.id
_entity.type
_entity.pdbx_description
1 polymer ?
#
loop_
_entity_poly.entity_id
_entity_poly.type
_entity_poly.pdbx_seq_one_letter_code
_entity_poly.pdbx_strand_id
1 'polypeptide(L)'
;MKTLLSSSIADKVKSSCLIGVVPSFHGHAHARSCQVDWHPNYISGMGKEDAEGSERFFSRSNELAAGTRLCTRFHRRQQIDEYIRFNDKDKYASIGIFLYSNYRQALRTIRDEGLQLLQLSKQYKLKAADYEQFLEEERAYLKNLQKEPADVTQRCEYMELLQKYMVAL
;
A
#
# COMPACT_ATOMS: atom_id res chain seq x y z
N MET A 1 -1.43 -8.82 -13.45
CA MET A 1 -1.00 -10.19 -13.06
C MET A 1 -0.56 -11.12 -14.21
N LYS A 2 -0.54 -10.68 -15.48
CA LYS A 2 -0.25 -11.56 -16.65
C LYS A 2 1.05 -12.37 -16.49
N THR A 3 2.13 -11.74 -16.03
CA THR A 3 3.45 -12.36 -15.83
C THR A 3 3.42 -13.57 -14.88
N LEU A 4 2.70 -13.46 -13.75
CA LEU A 4 2.61 -14.56 -12.78
C LEU A 4 1.79 -15.73 -13.32
N LEU A 5 0.71 -15.42 -14.05
CA LEU A 5 -0.16 -16.42 -14.67
C LEU A 5 0.49 -17.14 -15.87
N SER A 6 1.53 -16.56 -16.46
CA SER A 6 2.33 -17.18 -17.53
C SER A 6 3.61 -17.86 -17.03
N SER A 7 3.80 -17.95 -15.72
CA SER A 7 5.01 -18.51 -15.11
C SER A 7 4.84 -19.96 -14.68
N SER A 8 5.93 -20.62 -14.29
CA SER A 8 5.91 -21.98 -13.72
C SER A 8 5.16 -22.10 -12.39
N ILE A 9 4.76 -20.98 -11.78
CA ILE A 9 3.97 -20.95 -10.53
C ILE A 9 2.50 -20.57 -10.76
N ALA A 10 2.02 -20.55 -12.01
CA ALA A 10 0.65 -20.14 -12.35
C ALA A 10 -0.43 -20.91 -11.57
N ASP A 11 -0.28 -22.23 -11.41
CA ASP A 11 -1.26 -23.04 -10.69
C ASP A 11 -1.28 -22.70 -9.18
N LYS A 12 -0.12 -22.37 -8.60
CA LYS A 12 -0.05 -21.88 -7.21
C LYS A 12 -0.72 -20.52 -7.07
N VAL A 13 -0.51 -19.62 -8.02
CA VAL A 13 -1.14 -18.29 -8.03
C VAL A 13 -2.66 -18.41 -8.08
N LYS A 14 -3.19 -19.29 -8.94
CA LYS A 14 -4.63 -19.55 -9.05
C LYS A 14 -5.20 -20.21 -7.80
N SER A 15 -4.56 -21.26 -7.30
CA SER A 15 -5.04 -22.01 -6.12
C SER A 15 -4.97 -21.22 -4.81
N SER A 16 -4.03 -20.29 -4.68
CA SER A 16 -3.91 -19.41 -3.51
C SER A 16 -4.74 -18.14 -3.60
N CYS A 17 -5.42 -17.88 -4.73
CA CYS A 17 -6.10 -16.62 -5.01
C CYS A 17 -5.20 -15.41 -4.74
N LEU A 18 -3.93 -15.46 -5.21
CA LEU A 18 -2.93 -14.45 -4.87
C LEU A 18 -3.39 -13.06 -5.33
N ILE A 19 -3.30 -12.09 -4.42
CA ILE A 19 -3.57 -10.68 -4.69
C ILE A 19 -2.24 -9.93 -4.56
N GLY A 20 -1.94 -9.08 -5.55
CA GLY A 20 -0.78 -8.20 -5.50
C GLY A 20 -1.03 -7.01 -4.60
N VAL A 21 0.02 -6.45 -3.99
CA VAL A 21 -0.05 -5.26 -3.14
C VAL A 21 1.15 -4.38 -3.42
N VAL A 22 0.95 -3.05 -3.43
CA VAL A 22 2.05 -2.08 -3.41
C VAL A 22 2.23 -1.61 -1.97
N PRO A 23 3.39 -1.79 -1.34
CA PRO A 23 3.61 -1.36 0.05
C PRO A 23 3.28 0.13 0.28
N SER A 24 2.75 0.45 1.47
CA SER A 24 2.08 1.75 1.74
C SER A 24 3.01 2.96 1.57
N PHE A 25 4.30 2.81 1.85
CA PHE A 25 5.29 3.87 1.71
C PHE A 25 5.45 4.29 0.25
N HIS A 26 5.49 3.30 -0.66
CA HIS A 26 5.61 3.55 -2.09
C HIS A 26 4.26 3.81 -2.75
N GLY A 27 3.17 3.32 -2.18
CA GLY A 27 1.84 3.41 -2.77
C GLY A 27 1.49 4.84 -3.21
N HIS A 28 1.79 5.84 -2.39
CA HIS A 28 1.50 7.25 -2.70
C HIS A 28 2.39 7.85 -3.80
N ALA A 29 3.55 7.26 -4.09
CA ALA A 29 4.42 7.66 -5.19
C ALA A 29 3.94 7.12 -6.55
N HIS A 30 3.01 6.17 -6.55
CA HIS A 30 2.43 5.63 -7.78
C HIS A 30 1.27 6.51 -8.27
N ALA A 31 0.96 6.41 -9.56
CA ALA A 31 -0.24 7.04 -10.12
C ALA A 31 -1.50 6.58 -9.37
N ARG A 32 -2.49 7.47 -9.25
CA ARG A 32 -3.74 7.20 -8.51
C ARG A 32 -4.44 5.92 -8.99
N SER A 33 -4.39 5.63 -10.30
CA SER A 33 -4.93 4.39 -10.89
C SER A 33 -4.31 3.12 -10.29
N CYS A 34 -3.02 3.15 -9.98
CA CYS A 34 -2.34 2.05 -9.30
C CYS A 34 -2.73 1.98 -7.82
N GLN A 35 -2.88 3.14 -7.16
CA GLN A 35 -3.26 3.20 -5.75
C GLN A 35 -4.61 2.54 -5.50
N VAL A 36 -5.64 2.92 -6.26
CA VAL A 36 -7.03 2.41 -6.06
C VAL A 36 -7.17 0.91 -6.29
N ASP A 37 -6.24 0.30 -7.04
CA ASP A 37 -6.24 -1.14 -7.32
C ASP A 37 -5.35 -1.93 -6.35
N TRP A 38 -4.23 -1.36 -5.88
CA TRP A 38 -3.15 -2.12 -5.25
C TRP A 38 -2.67 -1.59 -3.89
N HIS A 39 -3.15 -0.44 -3.42
CA HIS A 39 -2.77 0.07 -2.11
C HIS A 39 -3.43 -0.78 -0.98
N PRO A 40 -2.72 -1.12 0.13
CA PRO A 40 -3.21 -2.02 1.17
C PRO A 40 -4.58 -1.63 1.73
N ASN A 41 -4.83 -0.32 1.90
CA ASN A 41 -6.11 0.21 2.36
C ASN A 41 -7.33 -0.20 1.51
N TYR A 42 -7.15 -0.53 0.23
CA TYR A 42 -8.22 -0.93 -0.68
C TYR A 42 -8.30 -2.46 -0.87
N ILE A 43 -7.50 -3.22 -0.14
CA ILE A 43 -7.43 -4.67 -0.25
C ILE A 43 -8.01 -5.31 1.01
N SER A 44 -9.15 -5.97 0.83
CA SER A 44 -9.82 -6.68 1.92
C SER A 44 -8.91 -7.74 2.55
N GLY A 45 -8.87 -7.75 3.88
CA GLY A 45 -8.05 -8.68 4.66
C GLY A 45 -6.66 -8.16 5.06
N MET A 46 -6.17 -7.05 4.47
CA MET A 46 -4.88 -6.47 4.87
C MET A 46 -4.90 -5.85 6.28
N GLY A 47 -6.06 -5.41 6.75
CA GLY A 47 -6.17 -4.74 8.05
C GLY A 47 -5.36 -3.44 8.06
N LYS A 48 -4.47 -3.29 9.06
CA LYS A 48 -3.55 -2.13 9.18
C LYS A 48 -2.09 -2.48 8.85
N GLU A 49 -1.86 -3.57 8.12
CA GLU A 49 -0.54 -3.95 7.62
C GLU A 49 -0.10 -2.97 6.51
N ASP A 50 1.17 -2.57 6.55
CA ASP A 50 1.75 -1.64 5.57
C ASP A 50 2.44 -2.35 4.40
N ALA A 51 2.67 -3.66 4.54
CA ALA A 51 3.34 -4.55 3.58
C ALA A 51 4.82 -4.22 3.33
N GLU A 52 5.47 -3.47 4.22
CA GLU A 52 6.89 -3.09 4.14
C GLU A 52 7.84 -4.12 4.78
N GLY A 53 7.30 -5.24 5.27
CA GLY A 53 8.07 -6.25 6.00
C GLY A 53 9.29 -6.78 5.22
N SER A 54 9.14 -7.03 3.92
CA SER A 54 10.22 -7.48 3.04
C SER A 54 11.31 -6.42 2.88
N GLU A 55 10.93 -5.15 2.72
CA GLU A 55 11.90 -4.05 2.58
C GLU A 55 12.71 -3.84 3.85
N ARG A 56 12.04 -3.87 5.01
CA ARG A 56 12.70 -3.82 6.32
C ARG A 56 13.66 -4.99 6.51
N PHE A 57 13.26 -6.18 6.08
CA PHE A 57 14.13 -7.36 6.13
C PHE A 57 15.39 -7.16 5.28
N PHE A 58 15.25 -6.76 4.02
CA PHE A 58 16.39 -6.56 3.12
C PHE A 58 17.30 -5.41 3.62
N SER A 59 16.71 -4.31 4.09
CA SER A 59 17.44 -3.19 4.67
C SER A 59 18.32 -3.64 5.84
N ARG A 60 17.75 -4.35 6.82
CA ARG A 60 18.51 -4.89 7.96
C ARG A 60 19.53 -5.95 7.54
N SER A 61 19.21 -6.76 6.54
CA SER A 61 20.14 -7.82 6.07
C SER A 61 21.45 -7.26 5.52
N ASN A 62 21.48 -5.99 5.10
CA ASN A 62 22.71 -5.32 4.67
C ASN A 62 23.77 -5.24 5.77
N GLU A 63 23.38 -5.30 7.05
CA GLU A 63 24.32 -5.33 8.18
C GLU A 63 25.27 -6.54 8.11
N LEU A 64 24.83 -7.65 7.49
CA LEU A 64 25.67 -8.83 7.27
C LEU A 64 26.83 -8.58 6.31
N ALA A 65 26.74 -7.57 5.44
CA ALA A 65 27.72 -7.34 4.38
C ALA A 65 29.13 -7.09 4.95
N ALA A 66 29.22 -6.28 6.02
CA ALA A 66 30.50 -5.96 6.65
C ALA A 66 31.12 -7.21 7.32
N GLY A 67 30.33 -7.95 8.10
CA GLY A 67 30.80 -9.12 8.84
C GLY A 67 31.15 -10.32 7.95
N THR A 68 30.45 -10.48 6.83
CA THR A 68 30.64 -11.62 5.92
C THR A 68 31.66 -11.36 4.81
N ARG A 69 32.18 -10.13 4.66
CA ARG A 69 33.03 -9.72 3.52
C ARG A 69 34.29 -10.56 3.38
N LEU A 70 34.96 -10.86 4.49
CA LEU A 70 36.21 -11.62 4.53
C LEU A 70 36.02 -13.09 4.91
N CYS A 71 34.78 -13.52 5.17
CA CYS A 71 34.48 -14.91 5.50
C CYS A 71 34.70 -15.83 4.30
N THR A 72 35.09 -17.08 4.58
CA THR A 72 35.06 -18.14 3.57
C THR A 72 33.61 -18.35 3.10
N ARG A 73 33.45 -18.96 1.92
CA ARG A 73 32.12 -19.26 1.35
C ARG A 73 31.22 -20.02 2.32
N PHE A 74 31.78 -20.94 3.10
CA PHE A 74 31.05 -21.70 4.12
C PHE A 74 30.54 -20.79 5.23
N HIS A 75 31.41 -20.04 5.89
CA HIS A 75 31.02 -19.17 7.01
C HIS A 75 30.08 -18.05 6.59
N ARG A 76 30.24 -17.47 5.39
CA ARG A 76 29.29 -16.49 4.85
C ARG A 76 27.88 -17.07 4.74
N ARG A 77 27.75 -18.29 4.21
CA ARG A 77 26.45 -18.96 4.08
C ARG A 77 25.85 -19.29 5.44
N GLN A 78 26.68 -19.76 6.37
CA GLN A 78 26.24 -20.06 7.72
C GLN A 78 25.69 -18.80 8.41
N GLN A 79 26.41 -17.68 8.35
CA GLN A 79 25.97 -16.40 8.94
C GLN A 79 24.66 -15.88 8.32
N ILE A 80 24.48 -16.01 6.99
CA ILE A 80 23.23 -15.64 6.33
C ILE A 80 22.08 -16.53 6.80
N ASP A 81 22.27 -17.85 6.88
CA ASP A 81 21.25 -18.80 7.35
C ASP A 81 20.87 -18.52 8.81
N GLU A 82 21.85 -18.32 9.69
CA GLU A 82 21.64 -17.96 11.10
C GLU A 82 20.84 -16.66 11.25
N TYR A 83 21.18 -15.62 10.48
CA TYR A 83 20.45 -14.36 10.49
C TYR A 83 18.99 -14.53 10.06
N ILE A 84 18.74 -15.26 8.97
CA ILE A 84 17.37 -15.50 8.48
C ILE A 84 16.56 -16.27 9.52
N ARG A 85 17.12 -17.32 10.12
CA ARG A 85 16.46 -18.11 11.17
C ARG A 85 16.17 -17.27 12.41
N PHE A 86 17.10 -16.41 12.81
CA PHE A 86 16.90 -15.53 13.95
C PHE A 86 15.80 -14.50 13.67
N ASN A 87 15.83 -13.86 12.50
CA ASN A 87 14.77 -12.93 12.09
C ASN A 87 13.40 -13.62 12.06
N ASP A 88 13.29 -14.83 11.52
CA ASP A 88 12.02 -15.59 11.51
C ASP A 88 11.47 -15.83 12.93
N LYS A 89 12.33 -16.26 13.87
CA LYS A 89 11.96 -16.42 15.28
C LYS A 89 11.53 -15.11 15.93
N ASP A 90 12.25 -14.02 15.68
CA ASP A 90 11.92 -12.70 16.22
C ASP A 90 10.57 -12.20 15.68
N LYS A 91 10.32 -12.38 14.37
CA LYS A 91 9.01 -12.05 13.76
C LYS A 91 7.89 -12.88 14.36
N TYR A 92 8.08 -14.19 14.49
CA TYR A 92 7.10 -15.06 15.10
C TYR A 92 6.81 -14.67 16.57
N ALA A 93 7.84 -14.32 17.35
CA ALA A 93 7.66 -13.86 18.72
C ALA A 93 6.90 -12.52 18.80
N SER A 94 7.14 -11.62 17.85
CA SER A 94 6.51 -10.28 17.82
C SER A 94 5.09 -10.24 17.23
N ILE A 95 4.66 -11.27 16.50
CA ILE A 95 3.41 -11.24 15.71
C ILE A 95 2.17 -11.02 16.58
N GLY A 96 2.14 -11.58 17.79
CA GLY A 96 1.01 -11.40 18.70
C GLY A 96 0.82 -9.95 19.14
N ILE A 97 1.93 -9.28 19.48
CA ILE A 97 1.92 -7.86 19.86
C ILE A 97 1.55 -6.98 18.67
N PHE A 98 2.07 -7.32 17.49
CA PHE A 98 1.74 -6.62 16.24
C PHE A 98 0.24 -6.67 15.94
N LEU A 99 -0.36 -7.86 15.92
CA LEU A 99 -1.79 -8.04 15.67
C LEU A 99 -2.65 -7.35 16.74
N TYR A 100 -2.30 -7.52 18.01
CA TYR A 100 -3.01 -6.86 19.11
C TYR A 100 -2.96 -5.33 19.00
N SER A 101 -1.79 -4.77 18.70
CA SER A 101 -1.61 -3.32 18.57
C SER A 101 -2.43 -2.76 17.41
N ASN A 102 -2.41 -3.43 16.25
CA ASN A 102 -3.20 -3.04 15.08
C ASN A 102 -4.71 -3.13 15.36
N TYR A 103 -5.15 -4.18 16.04
CA TYR A 103 -6.55 -4.32 16.46
C TYR A 103 -6.98 -3.18 17.40
N ARG A 104 -6.19 -2.88 18.43
CA ARG A 104 -6.47 -1.78 19.36
C ARG A 104 -6.47 -0.43 18.64
N GLN A 105 -5.58 -0.23 17.69
CA GLN A 105 -5.55 0.98 16.86
C GLN A 105 -6.82 1.09 16.00
N ALA A 106 -7.27 -0.01 15.38
CA ALA A 106 -8.51 -0.02 14.60
C ALA A 106 -9.73 0.34 15.46
N LEU A 107 -9.84 -0.23 16.67
CA LEU A 107 -10.92 0.13 17.61
C LEU A 107 -10.90 1.60 18.00
N ARG A 108 -9.72 2.19 18.23
CA ARG A 108 -9.58 3.62 18.53
C ARG A 108 -10.00 4.47 17.35
N THR A 109 -9.53 4.18 16.14
CA THR A 109 -9.96 4.87 14.91
C THR A 109 -11.48 4.83 14.76
N ILE A 110 -12.11 3.66 14.91
CA ILE A 110 -13.58 3.53 14.82
C ILE A 110 -14.28 4.39 15.87
N ARG A 111 -13.80 4.38 17.11
CA ARG A 111 -14.38 5.16 18.20
C ARG A 111 -14.22 6.67 17.99
N ASP A 112 -13.01 7.09 17.63
CA ASP A 112 -12.60 8.50 17.63
C ASP A 112 -13.08 9.21 16.34
N GLU A 113 -13.05 8.53 15.20
CA GLU A 113 -13.39 9.08 13.89
C GLU A 113 -14.82 8.70 13.43
N GLY A 114 -15.41 7.65 14.00
CA GLY A 114 -16.72 7.15 13.57
C GLY A 114 -17.86 8.15 13.75
N LEU A 115 -17.80 9.00 14.78
CA LEU A 115 -18.78 10.08 14.97
C LEU A 115 -18.68 11.15 13.88
N GLN A 116 -17.46 11.55 13.51
CA GLN A 116 -17.22 12.52 12.45
C GLN A 116 -17.68 11.97 11.11
N LEU A 117 -17.35 10.70 10.83
CA LEU A 117 -17.82 10.01 9.63
C LEU A 117 -19.35 9.98 9.58
N LEU A 118 -20.02 9.60 10.68
CA LEU A 118 -21.49 9.55 10.75
C LEU A 118 -22.14 10.92 10.49
N GLN A 119 -21.57 11.98 11.05
CA GLN A 119 -22.05 13.35 10.82
C GLN A 119 -21.93 13.75 9.35
N LEU A 120 -20.78 13.47 8.74
CA LEU A 120 -20.56 13.71 7.31
C LEU A 120 -21.49 12.85 6.46
N SER A 121 -21.64 11.56 6.75
CA SER A 121 -22.57 10.68 6.04
C SER A 121 -24.00 11.23 6.10
N LYS A 122 -24.45 11.71 7.26
CA LYS A 122 -25.78 12.31 7.40
C LYS A 122 -25.92 13.61 6.60
N GLN A 123 -24.91 14.48 6.65
CA GLN A 123 -24.90 15.75 5.91
C GLN A 123 -25.00 15.53 4.40
N TYR A 124 -24.23 14.59 3.87
CA TYR A 124 -24.18 14.28 2.44
C TYR A 124 -25.16 13.18 2.02
N LYS A 125 -26.01 12.69 2.94
CA LYS A 125 -27.00 11.62 2.73
C LYS A 125 -26.38 10.32 2.19
N LEU A 126 -25.16 10.02 2.63
CA LEU A 126 -24.39 8.85 2.24
C LEU A 126 -24.73 7.62 3.07
N LYS A 127 -24.65 6.47 2.43
CA LYS A 127 -24.71 5.12 3.01
C LYS A 127 -23.35 4.45 2.87
N ALA A 128 -23.13 3.38 3.62
CA ALA A 128 -21.89 2.61 3.55
C ALA A 128 -21.59 2.10 2.12
N ALA A 129 -22.63 1.70 1.38
CA ALA A 129 -22.50 1.22 0.00
C ALA A 129 -21.98 2.30 -0.97
N ASP A 130 -22.24 3.58 -0.67
CA ASP A 130 -21.81 4.69 -1.54
C ASP A 130 -20.27 4.80 -1.53
N TYR A 131 -19.60 4.48 -0.42
CA TYR A 131 -18.13 4.53 -0.36
C TYR A 131 -17.47 3.48 -1.27
N GLU A 132 -18.02 2.26 -1.29
CA GLU A 132 -17.55 1.21 -2.19
C GLU A 132 -17.83 1.59 -3.66
N GLN A 133 -19.02 2.14 -3.91
CA GLN A 133 -19.39 2.64 -5.23
C GLN A 133 -18.46 3.75 -5.71
N PHE A 134 -18.08 4.71 -4.86
CA PHE A 134 -17.14 5.78 -5.23
C PHE A 134 -15.78 5.23 -5.64
N LEU A 135 -15.30 4.17 -4.97
CA LEU A 135 -14.05 3.52 -5.34
C LEU A 135 -14.15 2.80 -6.69
N GLU A 136 -15.28 2.15 -6.98
CA GLU A 136 -15.56 1.53 -8.28
C GLU A 136 -15.66 2.57 -9.40
N GLU A 137 -16.35 3.68 -9.15
CA GLU A 137 -16.47 4.82 -10.07
C GLU A 137 -15.11 5.45 -10.34
N GLU A 138 -14.28 5.65 -9.31
CA GLU A 138 -12.93 6.18 -9.45
C GLU A 138 -12.05 5.25 -10.31
N ARG A 139 -12.11 3.92 -10.07
CA ARG A 139 -11.41 2.94 -10.92
C ARG A 139 -11.88 2.99 -12.36
N ALA A 140 -13.19 3.06 -12.59
CA ALA A 140 -13.77 3.13 -13.93
C ALA A 140 -13.35 4.42 -14.67
N TYR A 141 -13.40 5.55 -13.96
CA TYR A 141 -12.95 6.83 -14.49
C TYR A 141 -11.47 6.79 -14.87
N LEU A 142 -10.59 6.42 -13.95
CA LEU A 142 -9.14 6.42 -14.16
C LEU A 142 -8.69 5.42 -15.24
N LYS A 143 -9.42 4.32 -15.43
CA LYS A 143 -9.13 3.35 -16.51
C LYS A 143 -9.47 3.89 -17.90
N ASN A 144 -10.51 4.72 -17.99
CA ASN A 144 -10.96 5.32 -19.25
C ASN A 144 -10.29 6.66 -19.55
N LEU A 145 -9.63 7.27 -18.56
CA LEU A 145 -8.92 8.53 -18.68
C LEU A 145 -7.61 8.35 -19.48
N GLN A 146 -7.70 8.42 -20.81
CA GLN A 146 -6.51 8.42 -21.67
C GLN A 146 -5.81 9.79 -21.71
N LYS A 147 -6.58 10.87 -21.58
CA LYS A 147 -6.13 12.26 -21.51
C LYS A 147 -7.15 13.07 -20.71
N GLU A 148 -6.67 14.06 -19.97
CA GLU A 148 -7.57 15.02 -19.31
C GLU A 148 -8.52 15.65 -20.33
N PRO A 149 -9.83 15.76 -20.02
CA PRO A 149 -10.76 16.48 -20.86
C PRO A 149 -10.26 17.90 -21.16
N ALA A 150 -10.47 18.36 -22.38
CA ALA A 150 -9.97 19.64 -22.83
C ALA A 150 -10.52 20.82 -22.00
N ASP A 151 -11.77 20.72 -21.55
CA ASP A 151 -12.42 21.72 -20.70
C ASP A 151 -11.80 21.79 -19.29
N VAL A 152 -11.46 20.64 -18.70
CA VAL A 152 -10.75 20.57 -17.42
C VAL A 152 -9.36 21.19 -17.55
N THR A 153 -8.64 20.84 -18.62
CA THR A 153 -7.30 21.36 -18.90
C THR A 153 -7.32 22.88 -19.05
N GLN A 154 -8.26 23.42 -19.84
CA GLN A 154 -8.43 24.87 -20.03
C GLN A 154 -8.76 25.61 -18.73
N ARG A 155 -9.60 25.02 -17.86
CA ARG A 155 -9.93 25.62 -16.56
C ARG A 155 -8.73 25.65 -15.62
N CYS A 156 -7.94 24.58 -15.58
CA CYS A 156 -6.70 24.53 -14.81
C CYS A 156 -5.70 25.58 -15.30
N GLU A 157 -5.46 25.64 -16.62
CA GLU A 157 -4.59 26.64 -17.24
C GLU A 157 -5.05 28.08 -16.93
N TYR A 158 -6.36 28.34 -17.00
CA TYR A 158 -6.93 29.64 -16.63
C TYR A 158 -6.66 29.99 -15.16
N MET A 159 -6.88 29.05 -14.24
CA MET A 159 -6.65 29.27 -12.82
C MET A 159 -5.17 29.51 -12.51
N GLU A 160 -4.26 28.78 -13.15
CA GLU A 160 -2.82 29.01 -13.02
C GLU A 160 -2.41 30.39 -13.54
N LEU A 161 -2.95 30.83 -14.68
CA LEU A 161 -2.72 32.15 -15.23
C LEU A 161 -3.26 33.25 -14.31
N LEU A 162 -4.47 33.06 -13.76
CA LEU A 162 -5.08 34.00 -12.81
C LEU A 162 -4.22 34.13 -11.56
N GLN A 163 -3.72 33.01 -11.03
CA GLN A 163 -2.86 33.01 -9.85
C GLN A 163 -1.53 33.73 -10.11
N LYS A 164 -0.92 33.52 -11.28
CA LYS A 164 0.28 34.27 -11.72
C LYS A 164 0.01 35.76 -11.85
N TYR A 165 -1.13 36.15 -12.40
CA TYR A 165 -1.54 37.55 -12.51
C TYR A 165 -1.72 38.21 -11.15
N MET A 166 -2.37 37.51 -10.21
CA MET A 166 -2.58 38.03 -8.85
C MET A 166 -1.29 38.19 -8.04
N VAL A 167 -0.27 37.36 -8.29
CA VAL A 167 1.05 37.48 -7.62
C VAL A 167 1.92 38.57 -8.25
N ALA A 168 1.66 38.96 -9.49
CA ALA A 168 2.40 40.01 -10.20
C ALA A 168 1.87 41.44 -9.94
N LEU A 169 0.76 41.55 -9.19
CA LEU A 169 0.17 42.80 -8.69
C LEU A 169 0.72 43.15 -7.30
#